data_AF-X1QV23-F1
#
_entry.id   AF-X1QV23-F1
#
_cell.length_a   1.000
_cell.length_b   1.000
_cell.length_c   1.000
_cell.angle_alpha   90.00
_cell.angle_beta   90.00
_cell.angle_gamma   90.00
#
_symmetry.space_group_name_H-M   'P 1'
#
loop_
_entity.id
_entity.type
_entity.pdbx_description
1 polymer ?
#
loop_
_entity_poly.entity_id
_entity_poly.type
_entity_poly.pdbx_seq_one_letter_code
_entity_poly.pdbx_strand_id
1 'polypeptide(L)' 'MLDPETGLILFIVGGIGTIATFTLFKTAEEAGPKLTIGDLRPCLPWEGLPLPRFFYTKPELIEELRRR' A
#
# COMPACT_ATOMS: atom_id res chain seq x y z
N MET A 1 21.01 13.31 28.38
CA MET A 1 21.21 12.03 27.68
C MET A 1 20.01 11.17 28.01
N LEU A 2 19.46 10.43 27.04
CA LEU A 2 18.27 9.61 27.27
C LEU A 2 18.61 8.53 28.30
N ASP A 3 17.82 8.41 29.36
CA ASP A 3 18.03 7.39 30.38
C ASP A 3 17.91 5.98 29.74
N PRO A 4 18.79 5.02 30.05
CA PRO A 4 18.81 3.71 29.39
C PRO A 4 17.47 2.98 29.44
N GLU A 5 16.73 3.14 30.54
CA GLU A 5 15.40 2.57 30.74
C GLU A 5 14.37 3.20 29.78
N THR A 6 14.42 4.52 29.60
CA THR A 6 13.54 5.24 28.67
C THR A 6 13.87 4.90 27.22
N GLY A 7 15.16 4.72 26.90
CA GLY A 7 15.62 4.29 25.58
C GLY A 7 15.13 2.88 25.22
N LEU A 8 15.14 1.96 26.19
CA LEU A 8 14.65 0.60 26.02
C LEU A 8 13.14 0.57 25.74
N ILE A 9 12.35 1.34 26.51
CA ILE A 9 10.89 1.42 26.32
C ILE A 9 10.56 1.97 24.92
N LEU A 10 11.23 3.04 24.51
CA LEU A 10 11.03 3.62 23.18
C LEU A 10 11.44 2.67 22.06
N PHE A 11 12.52 1.91 22.24
CA PHE A 11 12.96 0.90 21.29
C PHE A 11 11.97 -0.26 21.18
N ILE A 12 11.42 -0.74 22.31
CA ILE A 12 10.44 -1.83 22.32
C ILE A 12 9.12 -1.37 21.71
N VAL A 13 8.57 -0.23 22.15
CA VAL A 13 7.29 0.28 21.64
C VAL A 13 7.41 0.69 20.18
N GLY A 14 8.46 1.46 19.84
CA GLY A 14 8.73 1.87 18.46
C GLY A 14 9.06 0.68 17.55
N GLY A 15 9.83 -0.29 18.05
CA GLY A 15 10.19 -1.51 17.34
C GLY A 15 8.99 -2.40 17.06
N ILE A 16 8.17 -2.70 18.08
CA ILE A 16 6.95 -3.50 17.93
C ILE A 16 5.97 -2.82 16.97
N GLY A 17 5.76 -1.51 17.14
CA GLY A 17 4.91 -0.74 16.23
C GLY A 17 5.38 -0.83 14.79
N THR A 18 6.69 -0.65 14.55
CA THR A 18 7.30 -0.74 13.22
C THR A 18 7.14 -2.14 12.61
N ILE A 19 7.41 -3.19 13.38
CA ILE A 19 7.26 -4.58 12.93
C ILE A 19 5.81 -4.86 12.57
N ALA A 20 4.87 -4.52 13.45
CA ALA A 20 3.45 -4.74 13.22
C ALA A 20 2.96 -4.01 11.95
N THR A 21 3.32 -2.74 11.78
CA THR A 21 2.96 -1.98 10.57
C THR A 21 3.61 -2.55 9.32
N PHE A 22 4.88 -2.93 9.37
CA PHE A 22 5.58 -3.51 8.22
C PHE A 22 5.02 -4.87 7.82
N THR A 23 4.74 -5.75 8.78
CA THR A 23 4.09 -7.04 8.53
C THR A 23 2.71 -6.85 7.94
N LEU A 24 1.88 -5.95 8.50
CA LEU A 24 0.56 -5.65 7.96
C LEU A 24 0.65 -5.13 6.52
N PHE A 25 1.59 -4.21 6.25
CA PHE A 25 1.85 -3.71 4.91
C PHE A 25 2.24 -4.82 3.94
N LYS A 26 3.17 -5.71 4.35
CA LYS A 26 3.61 -6.83 3.50
C LYS A 26 2.50 -7.83 3.22
N THR A 27 1.70 -8.18 4.22
CA THR A 27 0.53 -9.05 4.04
C THR A 27 -0.51 -8.39 3.12
N ALA A 28 -0.75 -7.08 3.27
CA ALA A 28 -1.64 -6.35 2.37
C ALA A 28 -1.08 -6.24 0.94
N GLU A 29 0.24 -6.10 0.78
CA GLU A 29 0.92 -6.09 -0.52
C GLU A 29 0.87 -7.45 -1.21
N GLU A 30 0.91 -8.55 -0.47
CA GLU A 30 0.81 -9.92 -0.98
C GLU A 30 -0.62 -10.33 -1.34
N ALA A 31 -1.58 -10.02 -0.47
CA ALA A 31 -3.00 -10.30 -0.71
C ALA A 31 -3.63 -9.32 -1.71
N GLY A 32 -3.08 -8.11 -1.80
CA GLY A 32 -3.58 -7.04 -2.65
C GLY A 32 -3.21 -7.24 -4.13
N PRO A 33 -3.95 -6.59 -5.04
CA PRO A 33 -3.65 -6.66 -6.46
C PRO A 33 -2.29 -6.02 -6.79
N LYS A 34 -1.47 -6.74 -7.57
CA LYS A 34 -0.14 -6.27 -7.97
C LYS A 34 -0.28 -5.16 -9.02
N LEU A 35 -0.20 -3.91 -8.56
CA LEU A 35 -0.13 -2.73 -9.42
C LEU A 35 1.33 -2.41 -9.73
N THR A 36 1.62 -2.14 -11.01
CA THR A 36 2.90 -1.57 -11.42
C THR A 36 2.82 -0.06 -11.46
N ILE A 37 3.96 0.63 -11.41
CA ILE A 37 4.01 2.11 -11.57
C ILE A 37 3.33 2.54 -12.87
N GLY A 38 3.44 1.72 -13.92
CA GLY A 38 2.75 1.99 -15.19
C GLY A 38 1.23 2.02 -15.02
N ASP A 39 0.66 1.11 -14.23
CA ASP A 39 -0.79 1.00 -14.04
C ASP A 39 -1.40 2.22 -13.34
N LEU A 40 -0.58 2.94 -12.57
CA LEU A 40 -0.94 4.18 -11.89
C LEU A 40 -0.85 5.42 -12.79
N ARG A 41 -0.24 5.30 -13.99
CA ARG A 41 -0.19 6.41 -14.94
C ARG A 41 -1.59 6.72 -15.46
N PRO A 42 -1.89 7.98 -15.79
CA PRO A 42 -3.10 8.31 -16.52
C PRO A 42 -3.15 7.56 -17.85
N CYS A 43 -4.34 7.13 -18.25
CA CYS A 43 -4.56 6.66 -19.61
C CYS A 43 -4.32 7.77 -20.63
N LEU A 44 -3.93 7.36 -21.83
CA LEU A 44 -3.78 8.27 -22.94
C LEU A 44 -5.18 8.72 -23.42
N PRO A 45 -5.32 9.92 -24.01
CA PRO A 45 -6.64 10.48 -24.33
C PRO A 45 -7.50 9.62 -25.28
N TRP A 46 -6.87 8.78 -26.11
CA TRP A 46 -7.57 7.87 -27.01
C TRP A 46 -8.00 6.56 -26.34
N GLU A 47 -7.45 6.24 -25.17
CA GLU A 47 -7.79 5.03 -24.40
C GLU A 47 -9.00 5.27 -23.48
N GLY A 48 -9.27 6.53 -23.11
CA GLY A 48 -10.43 6.90 -22.32
C GLY A 48 -10.27 8.19 -21.53
N LEU A 49 -11.06 8.30 -20.46
CA LEU A 49 -10.91 9.36 -19.47
C LEU A 49 -9.49 9.29 -18.85
N PRO A 50 -8.97 10.41 -18.30
CA PRO A 50 -7.65 10.45 -17.66
C PRO A 50 -7.65 9.76 -16.28
N LEU A 51 -8.26 8.58 -16.21
CA LEU A 51 -8.20 7.69 -15.06
C LEU A 51 -6.91 6.87 -15.12
N PRO A 52 -6.43 6.36 -13.99
CA PRO A 52 -5.30 5.43 -13.97
C PRO A 52 -5.53 4.25 -14.91
N ARG A 53 -4.49 3.81 -15.63
CA ARG A 53 -4.60 2.73 -16.62
C ARG A 53 -5.20 1.44 -16.06
N PHE A 54 -5.00 1.13 -14.77
CA PHE A 54 -5.58 -0.06 -14.15
C PHE A 54 -7.11 -0.10 -14.27
N PHE A 55 -7.78 1.06 -14.39
CA PHE A 55 -9.22 1.10 -14.57
C PHE A 55 -9.68 0.42 -15.87
N TYR A 56 -8.80 0.38 -16.86
CA TYR A 56 -9.06 -0.19 -18.18
C TYR A 56 -8.40 -1.55 -18.37
N THR A 57 -7.26 -1.79 -17.73
CA THR A 57 -6.48 -3.02 -17.91
C THR A 57 -6.75 -4.10 -16.86
N LYS A 58 -7.33 -3.74 -15.71
CA LYS A 58 -7.57 -4.64 -14.57
C LYS A 58 -8.98 -4.42 -13.98
N PRO A 59 -10.05 -4.77 -14.70
CA PRO A 59 -11.43 -4.54 -14.25
C PRO A 59 -11.78 -5.27 -12.94
N GLU A 60 -11.18 -6.43 -12.68
CA GLU A 60 -11.34 -7.20 -11.44
C GLU A 60 -10.94 -6.39 -10.19
N LEU A 61 -9.96 -5.51 -10.36
CA LEU A 61 -9.44 -4.62 -9.32
C LEU A 61 -10.45 -3.53 -8.97
N ILE A 62 -11.14 -2.96 -9.98
CA ILE A 62 -12.26 -2.03 -9.76
C ILE A 62 -13.40 -2.75 -9.05
N GLU A 63 -13.75 -3.96 -9.49
CA GLU A 63 -14.88 -4.68 -8.95
C GLU A 63 -14.67 -4.99 -7.46
N GLU A 64 -13.47 -5.39 -7.08
CA GLU A 64 -13.14 -5.60 -5.67
C GLU A 64 -13.17 -4.30 -4.85
N LEU A 65 -12.66 -3.18 -5.40
CA LEU A 65 -12.77 -1.87 -4.76
C LEU A 65 -14.21 -1.40 -4.58
N ARG A 66 -15.13 -1.77 -5.49
CA ARG A 66 -16.55 -1.41 -5.40
C ARG A 66 -17.32 -2.27 -4.39
N ARG A 67 -16.86 -3.50 -4.13
CA ARG A 67 -17.48 -4.42 -3.17
C ARG A 67 -17.15 -4.11 -1.71
N ARG A 68 -16.10 -3.32 -1.46
CA ARG A 68 -15.68 -2.86 -0.13
C ARG A 68 -16.20 -1.46 0.15
#